data_AF-A0A2E5V774-F1
#
_entry.id   AF-A0A2E5V774-F1
#
_cell.length_a   1.000
_cell.length_b   1.000
_cell.length_c   1.000
_cell.angle_alpha   90.00
_cell.angle_beta   90.00
_cell.angle_gamma   90.00
#
_symmetry.space_group_name_H-M   'P 1'
#
loop_
_entity.id
_entity.type
_entity.pdbx_description
1 polymer ?
#
loop_
_entity_poly.entity_id
_entity_poly.type
_entity_poly.pdbx_seq_one_letter_code
_entity_poly.pdbx_strand_id
1 'polypeptide(L)'
;MAIKISEEELLYMPHDLLRQLQEYLRERRALTDDDTLPVRLLALENHKSNSWDYDLADVTLSDFSGQNGKHVGVLVEQFDRAYVARKWRVTDKVKEIVQLAAKHGWICLWRYGHPRDEYFMGNREGGTGSPHIGFSRNSSERWLFCLGQEAGPPNVNMITVQRTENENHIREIFETAPLDKDQPLRPGQWKKQMRGGKNLFIHPDDLEMFLMEMKKRKP
;
A
#
# COMPACT_ATOMS: atom_id res chain seq x y z
N MET A 1 -25.54 -3.04 -25.71
CA MET A 1 -25.12 -3.15 -27.12
C MET A 1 -23.61 -3.33 -27.15
N ALA A 2 -23.11 -4.37 -27.82
CA ALA A 2 -21.67 -4.59 -27.98
C ALA A 2 -21.25 -4.08 -29.36
N ILE A 3 -20.33 -3.12 -29.41
CA ILE A 3 -19.71 -2.68 -30.67
C ILE A 3 -18.65 -3.73 -31.02
N LYS A 4 -18.76 -4.35 -32.18
CA LYS A 4 -17.72 -5.23 -32.73
C LYS A 4 -17.00 -4.46 -33.83
N ILE A 5 -15.69 -4.28 -33.67
CA ILE A 5 -14.81 -3.66 -34.66
C ILE A 5 -13.80 -4.74 -35.04
N SER A 6 -13.66 -5.01 -36.32
CA SER A 6 -12.65 -5.94 -36.85
C SER A 6 -11.26 -5.31 -36.83
N GLU A 7 -10.23 -6.16 -36.91
CA GLU A 7 -8.84 -5.71 -36.89
C GLU A 7 -8.49 -4.83 -38.09
N GLU A 8 -9.05 -5.14 -39.27
CA GLU A 8 -8.90 -4.34 -40.48
C GLU A 8 -9.53 -2.94 -40.33
N GLU A 9 -10.73 -2.86 -39.75
CA GLU A 9 -11.40 -1.57 -39.50
C GLU A 9 -10.62 -0.69 -38.52
N LEU A 10 -9.87 -1.28 -37.60
CA LEU A 10 -9.05 -0.56 -36.63
C LEU A 10 -7.76 -0.03 -37.26
N LEU A 11 -7.15 -0.81 -38.16
CA LEU A 11 -5.92 -0.47 -38.88
C LEU A 11 -6.13 0.67 -39.88
N TYR A 12 -7.31 0.75 -40.51
CA TYR A 12 -7.64 1.80 -41.48
C TYR A 12 -8.48 2.94 -40.90
N MET A 13 -8.65 3.00 -39.57
CA MET A 13 -9.44 4.04 -38.92
C MET A 13 -8.75 5.41 -39.00
N PRO A 14 -9.45 6.48 -39.44
CA PRO A 14 -8.89 7.83 -39.38
C PRO A 14 -8.50 8.23 -37.96
N HIS A 15 -7.36 8.90 -37.80
CA HIS A 15 -6.80 9.25 -36.48
C HIS A 15 -7.78 10.02 -35.58
N ASP A 16 -8.56 10.94 -36.15
CA ASP A 16 -9.55 11.71 -35.38
C ASP A 16 -10.70 10.84 -34.85
N LEU A 17 -11.10 9.84 -35.64
CA LEU A 17 -12.14 8.89 -35.25
C LEU A 17 -11.63 7.91 -34.19
N LEU A 18 -10.36 7.49 -34.30
CA LEU A 18 -9.70 6.66 -33.29
C LEU A 18 -9.59 7.40 -31.95
N ARG A 19 -9.28 8.71 -31.97
CA ARG A 19 -9.26 9.55 -30.76
C ARG A 19 -10.65 9.66 -30.13
N GLN A 20 -11.68 9.93 -30.93
CA GLN A 20 -13.07 9.98 -30.46
C GLN A 20 -13.55 8.64 -29.89
N LEU A 21 -13.16 7.52 -30.52
CA LEU A 21 -13.48 6.18 -30.01
C LEU A 21 -12.77 5.91 -28.68
N GLN A 22 -11.50 6.33 -28.54
CA GLN A 22 -10.77 6.21 -27.27
C GLN A 22 -11.40 7.04 -26.16
N GLU A 23 -11.79 8.29 -26.45
CA GLU A 23 -12.51 9.17 -25.51
C GLU A 23 -13.86 8.56 -25.12
N TYR A 24 -14.65 8.13 -26.10
CA TYR A 24 -15.94 7.49 -25.86
C TYR A 24 -15.83 6.20 -25.04
N LEU A 25 -14.83 5.35 -25.31
CA LEU A 25 -14.59 4.13 -24.52
C LEU A 25 -14.10 4.46 -23.10
N ARG A 26 -13.37 5.55 -22.91
CA ARG A 26 -12.91 6.03 -21.60
C ARG A 26 -14.09 6.54 -20.76
N GLU A 27 -14.97 7.35 -21.35
CA GLU A 27 -16.19 7.84 -20.73
C GLU A 27 -17.18 6.71 -20.43
N ARG A 28 -17.35 5.76 -21.37
CA ARG A 28 -18.19 4.58 -21.16
C ARG A 28 -17.67 3.69 -20.03
N ARG A 29 -16.36 3.50 -19.89
CA ARG A 29 -15.77 2.77 -18.75
C ARG A 29 -16.07 3.47 -17.43
N ALA A 30 -15.94 4.79 -17.39
CA ALA A 30 -16.29 5.58 -16.21
C ALA A 30 -17.78 5.46 -15.84
N LEU A 31 -18.68 5.37 -16.84
CA LEU A 31 -20.13 5.22 -16.61
C LEU A 31 -20.58 3.78 -16.28
N THR A 32 -19.85 2.75 -16.71
CA THR A 32 -20.20 1.34 -16.40
C THR A 32 -19.70 0.86 -15.03
N ASP A 33 -18.75 1.56 -14.40
CA ASP A 33 -18.30 1.25 -13.03
C ASP A 33 -19.27 1.80 -11.96
N ASP A 34 -20.14 2.76 -12.30
CA ASP A 34 -20.91 3.53 -11.32
C ASP A 34 -22.14 2.79 -10.73
N ASP A 35 -22.65 1.75 -11.39
CA ASP A 35 -23.85 1.03 -10.91
C ASP A 35 -23.55 -0.24 -10.06
N THR A 36 -22.28 -0.67 -9.99
CA THR A 36 -21.89 -1.84 -9.15
C THR A 36 -20.95 -1.51 -8.01
N LEU A 37 -20.26 -0.36 -8.06
CA LEU A 37 -19.51 0.18 -6.94
C LEU A 37 -20.38 0.54 -5.72
N PRO A 38 -21.58 1.15 -5.85
CA PRO A 38 -22.40 1.53 -4.70
C PRO A 38 -22.81 0.33 -3.86
N VAL A 39 -23.23 -0.76 -4.51
CA VAL A 39 -23.68 -1.98 -3.83
C VAL A 39 -22.53 -2.70 -3.12
N ARG A 40 -21.32 -2.70 -3.69
CA ARG A 40 -20.13 -3.31 -3.06
C ARG A 40 -19.55 -2.44 -1.96
N LEU A 41 -19.55 -1.11 -2.10
CA LEU A 41 -19.10 -0.17 -1.06
C LEU A 41 -20.03 -0.18 0.15
N LEU A 42 -21.36 -0.21 -0.06
CA LEU A 42 -22.35 -0.35 1.01
C LEU A 42 -22.23 -1.69 1.75
N ALA A 43 -21.89 -2.77 1.04
CA ALA A 43 -21.60 -4.06 1.68
C ALA A 43 -20.31 -4.01 2.53
N LEU A 44 -19.31 -3.21 2.16
CA LEU A 44 -18.08 -3.04 2.93
C LEU A 44 -18.34 -2.29 4.24
N GLU A 45 -19.22 -1.28 4.27
CA GLU A 45 -19.53 -0.51 5.49
C GLU A 45 -20.00 -1.41 6.65
N ASN A 46 -20.84 -2.42 6.36
CA ASN A 46 -21.31 -3.38 7.36
C ASN A 46 -20.19 -4.27 7.96
N HIS A 47 -19.01 -4.26 7.35
CA HIS A 47 -17.85 -5.04 7.75
C HIS A 47 -16.72 -4.19 8.32
N LYS A 48 -16.89 -2.85 8.34
CA LYS A 48 -15.95 -1.91 8.95
C LYS A 48 -16.21 -1.78 10.45
N SER A 49 -15.14 -1.66 11.22
CA SER A 49 -15.16 -1.32 12.64
C SER A 49 -13.90 -0.54 12.98
N ASN A 50 -13.88 0.16 14.13
CA ASN A 50 -12.67 0.85 14.62
C ASN A 50 -11.99 1.72 13.53
N SER A 51 -12.79 2.56 12.88
CA SER A 51 -12.34 3.42 11.80
C SER A 51 -11.52 4.59 12.34
N TRP A 52 -10.48 4.97 11.61
CA TRP A 52 -9.61 6.09 11.90
C TRP A 52 -9.24 6.81 10.61
N ASP A 53 -9.58 8.09 10.58
CA ASP A 53 -9.31 8.98 9.46
C ASP A 53 -8.08 9.86 9.75
N TYR A 54 -7.30 10.12 8.70
CA TYR A 54 -6.16 11.00 8.76
C TYR A 54 -6.10 11.93 7.55
N ASP A 55 -6.71 13.10 7.71
CA ASP A 55 -6.93 14.11 6.67
C ASP A 55 -5.67 14.53 5.92
N LEU A 56 -4.52 14.61 6.59
CA LEU A 56 -3.28 15.09 5.98
C LEU A 56 -2.80 14.20 4.81
N ALA A 57 -3.15 12.91 4.84
CA ALA A 57 -2.78 11.94 3.81
C ALA A 57 -3.98 11.44 2.98
N ASP A 58 -5.18 11.93 3.24
CA ASP A 58 -6.43 11.41 2.66
C ASP A 58 -6.58 9.90 2.86
N VAL A 59 -6.25 9.42 4.07
CA VAL A 59 -6.25 7.99 4.42
C VAL A 59 -7.33 7.70 5.45
N THR A 60 -8.12 6.67 5.19
CA THR A 60 -9.01 6.04 6.17
C THR A 60 -8.55 4.60 6.40
N LEU A 61 -8.35 4.25 7.67
CA LEU A 61 -8.06 2.88 8.10
C LEU A 61 -9.22 2.34 8.91
N SER A 62 -9.75 1.17 8.54
CA SER A 62 -10.83 0.51 9.29
C SER A 62 -10.51 -0.95 9.51
N ASP A 63 -10.79 -1.49 10.70
CA ASP A 63 -10.76 -2.94 10.89
C ASP A 63 -11.85 -3.60 10.04
N PHE A 64 -11.46 -4.59 9.25
CA PHE A 64 -12.31 -5.26 8.27
C PHE A 64 -12.57 -6.72 8.65
N SER A 65 -13.86 -7.09 8.70
CA SER A 65 -14.30 -8.45 8.99
C SER A 65 -14.90 -9.14 7.75
N GLY A 66 -14.73 -10.45 7.65
CA GLY A 66 -15.34 -11.24 6.58
C GLY A 66 -16.83 -11.46 6.83
N GLN A 67 -17.50 -12.13 5.88
CA GLN A 67 -18.92 -12.49 5.98
C GLN A 67 -19.28 -13.33 7.20
N ASN A 68 -18.32 -14.08 7.75
CA ASN A 68 -18.48 -14.87 8.97
C ASN A 68 -18.25 -14.06 10.27
N GLY A 69 -18.09 -12.74 10.18
CA GLY A 69 -17.78 -11.87 11.32
C GLY A 69 -16.35 -12.01 11.85
N LYS A 70 -15.50 -12.85 11.23
CA LYS A 70 -14.10 -12.99 11.64
C LYS A 70 -13.29 -11.83 11.09
N HIS A 71 -12.45 -11.25 11.95
CA HIS A 71 -11.48 -10.24 11.57
C HIS A 71 -10.55 -10.76 10.46
N VAL A 72 -10.44 -10.00 9.36
CA VAL A 72 -9.61 -10.33 8.19
C VAL A 72 -8.36 -9.46 8.16
N GLY A 73 -8.48 -8.15 8.41
CA GLY A 73 -7.37 -7.22 8.25
C GLY A 73 -7.78 -5.77 8.47
N VAL A 74 -6.95 -4.84 7.99
CA VAL A 74 -7.28 -3.41 7.91
C VAL A 74 -7.69 -3.08 6.49
N LEU A 75 -8.86 -2.52 6.29
CA LEU A 75 -9.23 -1.83 5.06
C LEU A 75 -8.46 -0.51 5.02
N VAL A 76 -7.64 -0.34 3.99
CA VAL A 76 -6.90 0.89 3.68
C VAL A 76 -7.64 1.55 2.53
N GLU A 77 -8.19 2.74 2.77
CA GLU A 77 -8.86 3.57 1.77
C GLU A 77 -8.02 4.84 1.61
N GLN A 78 -7.63 5.15 0.38
CA GLN A 78 -6.87 6.35 0.08
C GLN A 78 -7.15 6.77 -1.36
N PHE A 79 -7.50 8.05 -1.55
CA PHE A 79 -7.95 8.58 -2.83
C PHE A 79 -9.15 7.76 -3.38
N ASP A 80 -9.03 7.26 -4.60
CA ASP A 80 -10.04 6.46 -5.31
C ASP A 80 -9.84 4.93 -5.13
N ARG A 81 -8.95 4.50 -4.23
CA ARG A 81 -8.60 3.08 -4.08
C ARG A 81 -8.76 2.57 -2.67
N ALA A 82 -9.20 1.32 -2.58
CA ALA A 82 -9.29 0.58 -1.34
C ALA A 82 -8.74 -0.84 -1.47
N TYR A 83 -8.05 -1.34 -0.44
CA TYR A 83 -7.62 -2.73 -0.36
C TYR A 83 -7.56 -3.19 1.10
N VAL A 84 -7.58 -4.50 1.35
CA VAL A 84 -7.43 -5.05 2.69
C VAL A 84 -5.98 -5.46 2.94
N ALA A 85 -5.34 -4.89 3.95
CA ALA A 85 -4.09 -5.38 4.51
C ALA A 85 -4.39 -6.51 5.51
N ARG A 86 -4.24 -7.76 5.06
CA ARG A 86 -4.66 -8.95 5.82
C ARG A 86 -3.86 -9.13 7.11
N LYS A 87 -4.52 -9.66 8.15
CA LYS A 87 -4.02 -9.91 9.53
C LYS A 87 -3.67 -8.65 10.34
N TRP A 88 -3.63 -7.48 9.72
CA TRP A 88 -3.42 -6.22 10.42
C TRP A 88 -4.63 -5.82 11.25
N ARG A 89 -4.42 -4.94 12.24
CA ARG A 89 -5.48 -4.25 12.97
C ARG A 89 -5.17 -2.76 13.07
N VAL A 90 -6.20 -1.93 13.21
CA VAL A 90 -6.08 -0.49 13.45
C VAL A 90 -5.65 -0.28 14.90
N THR A 91 -4.35 -0.42 15.18
CA THR A 91 -3.74 -0.20 16.49
C THR A 91 -3.12 1.19 16.58
N ASP A 92 -2.89 1.70 17.79
CA ASP A 92 -2.28 3.02 17.97
C ASP A 92 -0.87 3.09 17.36
N LYS A 93 -0.10 2.00 17.37
CA LYS A 93 1.22 1.96 16.73
C LYS A 93 1.12 2.04 15.19
N VAL A 94 0.11 1.44 14.57
CA VAL A 94 -0.14 1.59 13.13
C VAL A 94 -0.51 3.04 12.81
N LYS A 95 -1.39 3.66 13.61
CA LYS A 95 -1.76 5.08 13.46
C LYS A 95 -0.53 5.99 13.58
N GLU A 96 0.28 5.80 14.63
CA GLU A 96 1.53 6.53 14.88
C GLU A 96 2.46 6.46 13.67
N ILE A 97 2.67 5.27 13.10
CA ILE A 97 3.53 5.06 11.93
C ILE A 97 3.00 5.80 10.70
N VAL A 98 1.69 5.77 10.47
CA VAL A 98 1.06 6.49 9.34
C VAL A 98 1.21 7.99 9.50
N GLN A 99 0.99 8.50 10.72
CA GLN A 99 1.18 9.92 11.05
C GLN A 99 2.63 10.35 10.86
N LEU A 100 3.60 9.56 11.33
CA LEU A 100 5.04 9.79 11.13
C LEU A 100 5.39 9.81 9.65
N ALA A 101 4.95 8.80 8.90
CA ALA A 101 5.21 8.70 7.47
C ALA A 101 4.73 9.97 6.74
N ALA A 102 3.48 10.37 7.00
CA ALA A 102 2.88 11.55 6.39
C ALA A 102 3.57 12.86 6.79
N LYS A 103 3.92 13.06 8.07
CA LYS A 103 4.71 14.21 8.56
C LYS A 103 6.04 14.36 7.80
N HIS A 104 6.63 13.24 7.37
CA HIS A 104 7.88 13.20 6.62
C HIS A 104 7.71 13.14 5.10
N GLY A 105 6.48 13.22 4.57
CA GLY A 105 6.18 13.28 3.14
C GLY A 105 5.98 11.92 2.46
N TRP A 106 5.86 10.84 3.23
CA TRP A 106 5.59 9.49 2.75
C TRP A 106 4.11 9.17 2.91
N ILE A 107 3.28 9.88 2.15
CA ILE A 107 1.83 9.91 2.33
C ILE A 107 1.10 8.77 1.63
N CYS A 108 1.69 8.12 0.63
CA CYS A 108 0.98 7.20 -0.25
C CYS A 108 1.15 5.74 0.19
N LEU A 109 0.04 5.08 0.54
CA LEU A 109 0.02 3.72 1.11
C LEU A 109 -0.03 2.60 0.05
N TRP A 110 -0.17 2.98 -1.21
CA TRP A 110 -0.16 2.10 -2.36
C TRP A 110 0.66 2.72 -3.50
N ARG A 111 1.01 1.92 -4.51
CA ARG A 111 1.62 2.37 -5.76
C ARG A 111 1.20 1.47 -6.91
N TYR A 112 1.55 1.84 -8.14
CA TYR A 112 1.27 0.98 -9.28
C TYR A 112 1.91 -0.41 -9.13
N GLY A 113 1.07 -1.44 -9.24
CA GLY A 113 1.45 -2.85 -9.08
C GLY A 113 1.69 -3.31 -7.63
N HIS A 114 1.57 -2.42 -6.62
CA HIS A 114 1.70 -2.79 -5.21
C HIS A 114 0.71 -2.03 -4.31
N PRO A 115 -0.21 -2.69 -3.60
CA PRO A 115 -0.50 -4.12 -3.70
C PRO A 115 -0.84 -4.51 -5.14
N ARG A 116 -0.75 -5.82 -5.45
CA ARG A 116 -1.11 -6.29 -6.80
C ARG A 116 -2.52 -5.81 -7.13
N ASP A 117 -2.75 -5.47 -8.39
CA ASP A 117 -4.02 -4.85 -8.77
C ASP A 117 -5.23 -5.74 -8.40
N GLU A 118 -5.06 -7.06 -8.44
CA GLU A 118 -6.06 -8.06 -8.02
C GLU A 118 -6.54 -7.93 -6.57
N TYR A 119 -5.75 -7.30 -5.68
CA TYR A 119 -6.08 -7.09 -4.26
C TYR A 119 -6.90 -5.83 -3.99
N PHE A 120 -7.04 -4.92 -4.96
CA PHE A 120 -7.92 -3.77 -4.78
C PHE A 120 -9.39 -4.21 -4.82
N MET A 121 -10.21 -3.50 -4.04
CA MET A 121 -11.66 -3.66 -4.05
C MET A 121 -12.21 -3.38 -5.46
N GLY A 122 -13.24 -4.11 -5.85
CA GLY A 122 -13.76 -4.10 -7.22
C GLY A 122 -13.20 -5.23 -8.09
N ASN A 123 -11.97 -5.70 -7.82
CA ASN A 123 -11.34 -6.77 -8.59
C ASN A 123 -11.68 -8.18 -8.08
N ARG A 124 -11.44 -9.20 -8.93
CA ARG A 124 -11.84 -10.60 -8.71
C ARG A 124 -11.35 -11.19 -7.38
N GLU A 125 -10.18 -10.74 -6.90
CA GLU A 125 -9.54 -11.24 -5.68
C GLU A 125 -9.44 -10.20 -4.55
N GLY A 126 -10.18 -9.08 -4.64
CA GLY A 126 -10.07 -7.97 -3.67
C GLY A 126 -10.27 -8.37 -2.20
N GLY A 127 -10.92 -9.50 -1.94
CA GLY A 127 -11.10 -10.07 -0.59
C GLY A 127 -9.92 -10.89 -0.04
N THR A 128 -8.91 -11.26 -0.84
CA THR A 128 -7.73 -12.01 -0.35
C THR A 128 -6.74 -11.12 0.41
N GLY A 129 -6.66 -9.86 0.00
CA GLY A 129 -5.93 -8.80 0.66
C GLY A 129 -4.41 -8.85 0.48
N SER A 130 -3.79 -7.67 0.57
CA SER A 130 -2.35 -7.48 0.60
C SER A 130 -1.73 -8.02 1.90
N PRO A 131 -0.55 -8.66 1.86
CA PRO A 131 0.20 -9.01 3.07
C PRO A 131 0.82 -7.81 3.79
N HIS A 132 0.79 -6.61 3.20
CA HIS A 132 1.51 -5.45 3.73
C HIS A 132 0.79 -4.12 3.50
N ILE A 133 1.22 -3.11 4.25
CA ILE A 133 0.91 -1.68 4.02
C ILE A 133 2.21 -1.00 3.59
N GLY A 134 2.28 -0.48 2.36
CA GLY A 134 3.47 0.18 1.82
C GLY A 134 3.48 1.67 2.15
N PHE A 135 4.64 2.33 2.04
CA PHE A 135 4.77 3.77 2.21
C PHE A 135 5.72 4.36 1.15
N SER A 136 5.18 5.26 0.33
CA SER A 136 5.88 6.02 -0.72
C SER A 136 5.46 7.48 -0.70
N ARG A 137 6.18 8.35 -1.42
CA ARG A 137 5.76 9.76 -1.58
C ARG A 137 4.52 9.89 -2.47
N ASN A 138 4.44 9.07 -3.52
CA ASN A 138 3.34 9.03 -4.47
C ASN A 138 3.21 7.62 -5.08
N SER A 139 2.16 7.40 -5.86
CA SER A 139 1.82 6.11 -6.46
C SER A 139 2.76 5.65 -7.58
N SER A 140 3.68 6.50 -8.05
CA SER A 140 4.66 6.18 -9.10
C SER A 140 6.03 5.79 -8.54
N GLU A 141 6.34 6.22 -7.32
CA GLU A 141 7.62 5.96 -6.65
C GLU A 141 7.67 4.57 -6.01
N ARG A 142 8.90 4.08 -5.78
CA ARG A 142 9.10 2.88 -4.96
C ARG A 142 8.76 3.19 -3.50
N TRP A 143 8.31 2.16 -2.80
CA TRP A 143 8.13 2.27 -1.36
C TRP A 143 9.46 2.40 -0.66
N LEU A 144 9.54 3.35 0.26
CA LEU A 144 10.68 3.45 1.15
C LEU A 144 10.66 2.28 2.14
N PHE A 145 9.49 2.03 2.74
CA PHE A 145 9.28 1.00 3.73
C PHE A 145 7.85 0.43 3.67
N CYS A 146 7.63 -0.67 4.39
CA CYS A 146 6.31 -1.25 4.57
C CYS A 146 6.15 -1.93 5.93
N LEU A 147 4.89 -2.09 6.33
CA LEU A 147 4.47 -2.99 7.39
C LEU A 147 4.17 -4.35 6.77
N GLY A 148 5.17 -5.23 6.74
CA GLY A 148 5.10 -6.59 6.19
C GLY A 148 4.61 -7.65 7.19
N GLN A 149 4.36 -8.87 6.72
CA GLN A 149 3.99 -9.98 7.62
C GLN A 149 5.10 -10.32 8.62
N GLU A 150 6.33 -10.04 8.25
CA GLU A 150 7.53 -10.16 9.07
C GLU A 150 7.48 -9.25 10.31
N ALA A 151 6.70 -8.18 10.27
CA ALA A 151 6.46 -7.30 11.42
C ALA A 151 5.70 -8.00 12.56
N GLY A 152 5.02 -9.12 12.28
CA GLY A 152 4.24 -9.87 13.26
C GLY A 152 2.84 -9.27 13.51
N PRO A 153 2.04 -8.99 12.46
CA PRO A 153 0.73 -8.39 12.62
C PRO A 153 -0.16 -9.19 13.60
N PRO A 154 -0.96 -8.51 14.45
CA PRO A 154 -1.25 -7.07 14.41
C PRO A 154 -0.21 -6.19 15.14
N ASN A 155 0.77 -6.79 15.81
CA ASN A 155 1.82 -6.05 16.51
C ASN A 155 2.88 -5.60 15.52
N VAL A 156 3.35 -4.36 15.61
CA VAL A 156 4.45 -3.88 14.77
C VAL A 156 5.75 -4.11 15.54
N ASN A 157 6.45 -5.20 15.28
CA ASN A 157 7.73 -5.50 15.93
C ASN A 157 8.94 -5.02 15.12
N MET A 158 8.75 -4.75 13.83
CA MET A 158 9.79 -4.23 12.95
C MET A 158 9.18 -3.54 11.73
N ILE A 159 9.95 -2.62 11.15
CA ILE A 159 9.65 -1.96 9.89
C ILE A 159 10.49 -2.60 8.80
N THR A 160 9.86 -2.94 7.66
CA THR A 160 10.57 -3.50 6.51
C THR A 160 11.00 -2.39 5.58
N VAL A 161 12.29 -2.24 5.33
CA VAL A 161 12.86 -1.24 4.42
C VAL A 161 13.40 -1.92 3.17
N GLN A 162 13.17 -1.33 2.00
CA GLN A 162 13.71 -1.88 0.75
C GLN A 162 15.24 -1.76 0.73
N ARG A 163 15.94 -2.86 0.50
CA ARG A 163 17.40 -2.93 0.59
C ARG A 163 18.14 -2.21 -0.53
N THR A 164 17.64 -2.31 -1.77
CA THR A 164 18.39 -2.02 -3.00
C THR A 164 19.13 -0.69 -2.98
N GLU A 165 18.50 0.35 -2.42
CA GLU A 165 19.06 1.70 -2.38
C GLU A 165 19.36 2.17 -0.95
N ASN A 166 18.98 1.41 0.08
CA ASN A 166 19.04 1.87 1.47
C ASN A 166 20.07 1.13 2.34
N GLU A 167 20.77 0.09 1.85
CA GLU A 167 21.69 -0.69 2.71
C GLU A 167 22.85 0.15 3.27
N ASN A 168 23.56 0.90 2.42
CA ASN A 168 24.67 1.75 2.86
C ASN A 168 24.18 2.82 3.84
N HIS A 169 22.98 3.31 3.59
CA HIS A 169 22.35 4.36 4.38
C HIS A 169 21.89 3.88 5.74
N ILE A 170 21.33 2.68 5.84
CA ILE A 170 21.05 2.08 7.15
C ILE A 170 22.36 1.87 7.93
N ARG A 171 23.45 1.47 7.27
CA ARG A 171 24.75 1.37 7.96
C ARG A 171 25.24 2.71 8.51
N GLU A 172 25.06 3.78 7.76
CA GLU A 172 25.41 5.15 8.19
C GLU A 172 24.53 5.61 9.36
N ILE A 173 23.21 5.37 9.30
CA ILE A 173 22.27 5.81 10.33
C ILE A 173 22.50 5.10 11.66
N PHE A 174 22.73 3.79 11.61
CA PHE A 174 22.79 2.96 12.81
C PHE A 174 24.21 2.69 13.32
N GLU A 175 25.24 3.06 12.55
CA GLU A 175 26.67 2.91 12.85
C GLU A 175 27.07 1.51 13.38
N THR A 176 26.29 0.49 13.04
CA THR A 176 26.38 -0.87 13.61
C THR A 176 26.34 -1.92 12.51
N ALA A 177 26.92 -3.08 12.81
CA ALA A 177 26.78 -4.27 11.98
C ALA A 177 25.33 -4.80 12.07
N PRO A 178 24.80 -5.45 11.01
CA PRO A 178 23.48 -6.04 11.06
C PRO A 178 23.44 -7.14 12.12
N LEU A 179 22.34 -7.21 12.87
CA LEU A 179 22.10 -8.22 13.89
C LEU A 179 21.96 -9.62 13.26
N ASP A 180 22.37 -10.64 14.01
CA ASP A 180 22.11 -12.03 13.66
C ASP A 180 20.62 -12.36 13.66
N LYS A 181 20.26 -13.41 12.90
CA LYS A 181 18.87 -13.79 12.61
C LYS A 181 18.01 -14.01 13.85
N ASP A 182 18.57 -14.70 14.84
CA ASP A 182 17.78 -15.27 15.94
C ASP A 182 17.68 -14.31 17.15
N GLN A 183 18.36 -13.17 17.10
CA GLN A 183 18.31 -12.18 18.17
C GLN A 183 17.11 -11.25 17.98
N PRO A 184 16.36 -10.87 19.03
CA PRO A 184 15.27 -9.90 18.91
C PRO A 184 15.81 -8.53 18.48
N LEU A 185 15.06 -7.81 17.64
CA LEU A 185 15.42 -6.48 17.19
C LEU A 185 15.10 -5.46 18.29
N ARG A 186 16.07 -4.64 18.70
CA ARG A 186 15.91 -3.56 19.67
C ARG A 186 16.14 -2.19 19.01
N PRO A 187 15.70 -1.08 19.65
CA PRO A 187 16.04 0.27 19.17
C PRO A 187 17.55 0.45 18.94
N GLY A 188 17.91 1.18 17.90
CA GLY A 188 19.30 1.39 17.46
C GLY A 188 19.92 0.17 16.75
N GLN A 189 19.14 -0.84 16.41
CA GLN A 189 19.61 -2.03 15.71
C GLN A 189 18.88 -2.23 14.39
N TRP A 190 19.56 -2.91 13.46
CA TRP A 190 18.96 -3.29 12.18
C TRP A 190 19.33 -4.71 11.80
N LYS A 191 18.50 -5.33 10.97
CA LYS A 191 18.70 -6.68 10.41
C LYS A 191 18.65 -6.65 8.91
N LYS A 192 19.25 -7.68 8.33
CA LYS A 192 19.20 -7.95 6.90
C LYS A 192 18.41 -9.23 6.63
N GLN A 193 17.54 -9.20 5.63
CA GLN A 193 16.87 -10.42 5.20
C GLN A 193 17.89 -11.44 4.67
N MET A 194 17.75 -12.69 5.12
CA MET A 194 18.66 -13.78 4.79
C MET A 194 18.62 -14.19 3.30
N ARG A 195 19.62 -14.98 2.87
CA ARG A 195 19.70 -15.65 1.56
C ARG A 195 19.56 -14.72 0.34
N GLY A 196 20.19 -13.55 0.40
CA GLY A 196 20.12 -12.58 -0.70
C GLY A 196 18.79 -11.81 -0.76
N GLY A 197 18.03 -11.81 0.35
CA GLY A 197 16.80 -11.05 0.48
C GLY A 197 16.97 -9.56 0.14
N LYS A 198 15.87 -8.96 -0.30
CA LYS A 198 15.77 -7.57 -0.77
C LYS A 198 15.28 -6.62 0.33
N ASN A 199 15.19 -7.10 1.56
CA ASN A 199 14.64 -6.35 2.68
C ASN A 199 15.69 -6.14 3.79
N LEU A 200 15.55 -5.00 4.47
CA LEU A 200 16.21 -4.65 5.72
C LEU A 200 15.11 -4.48 6.78
N PHE A 201 15.44 -4.65 8.04
CA PHE A 201 14.48 -4.48 9.14
C PHE A 201 15.05 -3.55 10.21
N ILE A 202 14.24 -2.59 10.65
CA ILE A 202 14.58 -1.66 11.74
C ILE A 202 13.51 -1.72 12.83
N HIS A 203 13.86 -1.30 14.05
CA HIS A 203 12.87 -1.22 15.12
C HIS A 203 11.87 -0.08 14.83
N PRO A 204 10.59 -0.21 15.20
CA PRO A 204 9.59 0.84 14.96
C PRO A 204 9.94 2.17 15.61
N ASP A 205 10.60 2.15 16.76
CA ASP A 205 11.00 3.37 17.47
C ASP A 205 12.13 4.14 16.74
N ASP A 206 12.86 3.48 15.85
CA ASP A 206 13.89 4.11 15.02
C ASP A 206 13.31 4.72 13.74
N LEU A 207 12.00 4.58 13.50
CA LEU A 207 11.36 5.03 12.26
C LEU A 207 11.49 6.54 12.07
N GLU A 208 11.25 7.36 13.10
CA GLU A 208 11.31 8.82 12.95
C GLU A 208 12.72 9.27 12.53
N MET A 209 13.75 8.76 13.22
CA MET A 209 15.15 9.01 12.89
C MET A 209 15.45 8.60 11.44
N PHE A 210 15.04 7.39 11.06
CA PHE A 210 15.21 6.91 9.69
C PHE A 210 14.54 7.84 8.67
N LEU A 211 13.29 8.24 8.88
CA LEU A 211 12.56 9.14 7.97
C LEU A 211 13.18 10.55 7.90
N MET A 212 13.71 11.07 9.02
CA MET A 212 14.46 12.33 9.04
C MET A 212 15.69 12.26 8.15
N GLU A 213 16.49 11.22 8.28
CA GLU A 213 17.70 11.03 7.46
C GLU A 213 17.36 10.81 5.99
N MET A 214 16.30 10.06 5.69
CA MET A 214 15.82 9.89 4.31
C MET A 214 15.30 11.20 3.70
N LYS A 215 14.72 12.10 4.49
CA LYS A 215 14.21 13.41 4.01
C LYS A 215 15.32 14.41 3.70
N LYS A 216 16.45 14.35 4.40
CA LYS A 216 17.63 15.20 4.10
C LYS A 216 18.18 14.94 2.70
N ARG A 217 17.85 13.80 2.10
CA ARG A 217 18.24 13.46 0.74
C ARG A 217 17.30 14.15 -0.24
N LYS A 218 17.86 15.10 -1.00
CA LYS A 218 17.23 15.54 -2.25
C LYS A 218 17.14 14.33 -3.19
N PRO A 219 16.05 14.20 -3.96
CA PRO A 219 15.93 13.16 -4.98
C PRO A 219 17.04 13.25 -6.02
#